data_AF-A0A444VQP6-F1
#
_entry.id   AF-A0A444VQP6-F1
#
_cell.length_a   1.000
_cell.length_b   1.000
_cell.length_c   1.000
_cell.angle_alpha   90.00
_cell.angle_beta   90.00
_cell.angle_gamma   90.00
#
_symmetry.space_group_name_H-M   'P 1'
#
loop_
_entity.id
_entity.type
_entity.pdbx_description
1 polymer ?
#
loop_
_entity_poly.entity_id
_entity_poly.type
_entity_poly.pdbx_seq_one_letter_code
_entity_poly.pdbx_strand_id
1 'polypeptide(L)'
;MKLVYALSVALMVSCNQKPKENTEPEVAEPEEKAVHLEPVVDHGETTLGFKEAVALIKTKQIPHIDTTNFDRFIDEDDISEINAKALGIEGVYPDFHDEGSNYRAMDLYRLELSPSFHTVVVTYRKGDHEMESTLINYDLEGNIIDHQLVAYDEIAEGMSRVESRISADKLTVNHIFWAEKKEIKQKEYSIHGDGIIEAMDSRTLSETLAEYTLVLSILDELQLHPLAVNMNLVTTKAMPQYPGGEIVVIPEIVDEGEHYFELNSHIVIANAHTGEITHRFFESAKTNQWVSDAIVLKEIKIDTAPYHVTEAKRAFGIRVYYYGMSHANPYENETLSLFVESGQSLQKILSNYSVMEYGGEWDTDCLGQFLRTEKLLIPSAEQTNGWFDFLVKSKITETINEEDESGECLSKETTSTETSRLKFNGEEYKNE
;
A
#
# COMPACT_ATOMS: atom_id res chain seq x y z
N MET A 1 -17.59 -54.24 3.28
CA MET A 1 -17.51 -55.57 2.61
C MET A 1 -16.15 -55.63 1.89
N LYS A 2 -15.08 -55.99 2.61
CA LYS A 2 -14.13 -57.08 2.28
C LYS A 2 -14.17 -57.62 0.84
N LEU A 3 -13.02 -57.60 0.15
CA LEU A 3 -12.40 -58.67 -0.68
C LEU A 3 -11.25 -58.02 -1.48
N VAL A 4 -9.96 -58.15 -1.10
CA VAL A 4 -9.03 -59.29 -1.22
C VAL A 4 -8.40 -59.45 -2.63
N TYR A 5 -7.11 -59.12 -2.68
CA TYR A 5 -5.93 -59.74 -3.36
C TYR A 5 -6.08 -60.67 -4.58
N ALA A 6 -5.20 -60.49 -5.58
CA ALA A 6 -4.15 -61.46 -6.02
C ALA A 6 -3.23 -60.76 -7.07
N LEU A 7 -1.89 -60.68 -7.03
CA LEU A 7 -0.77 -61.55 -6.66
C LEU A 7 -0.17 -62.33 -7.86
N SER A 8 1.09 -62.00 -8.21
CA SER A 8 2.05 -62.82 -8.96
C SER A 8 3.45 -62.24 -8.70
N VAL A 9 4.17 -62.62 -7.63
CA VAL A 9 4.92 -63.87 -7.36
C VAL A 9 5.91 -64.25 -8.45
N ALA A 10 7.19 -64.00 -8.15
CA ALA A 10 8.29 -64.89 -8.52
C ALA A 10 9.13 -65.18 -7.25
N LEU A 11 8.90 -66.38 -6.70
CA LEU A 11 9.76 -67.15 -5.77
C LEU A 11 11.05 -67.56 -6.51
N MET A 12 12.16 -68.03 -5.94
CA MET A 12 12.87 -68.11 -4.65
C MET A 12 14.22 -68.81 -5.04
N VAL A 13 15.33 -68.80 -4.31
CA VAL A 13 15.71 -69.62 -3.12
C VAL A 13 17.26 -69.42 -3.06
N SER A 14 17.90 -69.10 -1.94
CA SER A 14 18.52 -70.15 -1.11
C SER A 14 19.05 -69.66 0.25
N CYS A 15 18.75 -70.49 1.24
CA CYS A 15 19.06 -70.62 2.66
C CYS A 15 20.44 -70.09 3.13
N ASN A 16 20.65 -69.69 4.40
CA ASN A 16 20.43 -70.55 5.57
C ASN A 16 20.51 -69.80 6.92
N GLN A 17 19.56 -70.14 7.82
CA GLN A 17 19.64 -70.26 9.29
C GLN A 17 20.16 -69.11 10.20
N LYS A 18 19.26 -68.60 11.06
CA LYS A 18 19.54 -68.03 12.41
C LYS A 18 19.16 -69.09 13.46
N PRO A 19 19.79 -69.15 14.67
CA PRO A 19 19.23 -68.41 15.81
C PRO A 19 20.17 -68.01 16.99
N LYS A 20 19.68 -67.03 17.76
CA LYS A 20 19.78 -66.77 19.22
C LYS A 20 21.02 -66.09 19.87
N GLU A 21 20.76 -64.85 20.30
CA GLU A 21 20.84 -64.29 21.68
C GLU A 21 22.04 -64.64 22.59
N ASN A 22 22.80 -63.62 23.01
CA ASN A 22 23.44 -63.51 24.33
C ASN A 22 23.99 -62.10 24.60
N THR A 23 23.86 -61.65 25.85
CA THR A 23 24.27 -60.34 26.39
C THR A 23 25.66 -60.41 27.05
N GLU A 24 26.51 -59.40 26.75
CA GLU A 24 27.71 -58.83 27.43
C GLU A 24 28.87 -59.72 27.95
N PRO A 25 30.16 -59.30 27.80
CA PRO A 25 30.74 -58.24 28.66
C PRO A 25 31.86 -57.33 28.08
N GLU A 26 32.17 -56.31 28.89
CA GLU A 26 33.24 -55.29 29.00
C GLU A 26 34.71 -55.75 28.85
N VAL A 27 35.62 -54.93 28.25
CA VAL A 27 37.07 -54.81 28.59
C VAL A 27 37.64 -53.43 28.16
N ALA A 28 38.45 -52.83 29.05
CA ALA A 28 39.21 -51.58 28.90
C ALA A 28 40.70 -51.76 28.46
N GLU A 29 41.18 -50.72 27.75
CA GLU A 29 42.52 -50.08 27.54
C GLU A 29 43.88 -50.80 27.64
N PRO A 30 44.90 -50.25 26.92
CA PRO A 30 45.95 -49.51 27.65
C PRO A 30 46.46 -48.18 27.01
N GLU A 31 47.04 -47.35 27.89
CA GLU A 31 47.54 -45.97 27.81
C GLU A 31 48.88 -45.69 27.07
N GLU A 32 49.09 -44.40 26.73
CA GLU A 32 50.29 -43.51 26.87
C GLU A 32 50.40 -42.58 25.62
N LYS A 33 50.64 -41.26 25.65
CA LYS A 33 51.15 -40.31 26.65
C LYS A 33 50.72 -38.88 26.23
N ALA A 34 50.42 -38.03 27.21
CA ALA A 34 50.04 -36.64 27.02
C ALA A 34 51.20 -35.75 26.53
N VAL A 35 50.92 -34.89 25.54
CA VAL A 35 51.65 -33.64 25.32
C VAL A 35 50.69 -32.51 25.62
N HIS A 36 51.00 -31.79 26.70
CA HIS A 36 50.34 -30.55 27.08
C HIS A 36 50.68 -29.49 26.03
N LEU A 37 49.69 -29.05 25.25
CA LEU A 37 49.73 -27.77 24.57
C LEU A 37 48.64 -26.92 25.23
N GLU A 38 49.07 -25.90 25.96
CA GLU A 38 48.20 -24.86 26.50
C GLU A 38 47.37 -24.25 25.36
N PRO A 39 46.09 -23.90 25.59
CA PRO A 39 45.36 -23.12 24.62
C PRO A 39 46.02 -21.74 24.58
N VAL A 40 46.67 -21.43 23.45
CA VAL A 40 46.93 -20.04 23.10
C VAL A 40 45.56 -19.41 22.90
N VAL A 41 45.09 -18.72 23.92
CA VAL A 41 43.98 -17.79 23.84
C VAL A 41 44.47 -16.65 22.95
N ASP A 42 44.14 -16.74 21.67
CA ASP A 42 44.18 -15.58 20.79
C ASP A 42 42.84 -14.85 20.97
N HIS A 43 42.85 -13.80 21.78
CA HIS A 43 41.79 -12.78 21.81
C HIS A 43 41.87 -11.95 20.53
N GLY A 44 41.58 -12.57 19.39
CA GLY A 44 41.33 -11.89 18.14
C GLY A 44 39.82 -11.78 17.95
N GLU A 45 39.25 -10.61 18.25
CA GLU A 45 37.93 -10.24 17.71
C GLU A 45 37.97 -10.47 16.20
N THR A 46 37.29 -11.51 15.73
CA THR A 46 36.99 -11.65 14.31
C THR A 46 35.91 -10.64 14.01
N THR A 47 36.32 -9.40 13.68
CA THR A 47 35.39 -8.36 13.24
C THR A 47 34.77 -8.83 11.93
N LEU A 48 33.52 -9.32 11.99
CA LEU A 48 32.71 -9.67 10.83
C LEU A 48 32.77 -8.54 9.80
N GLY A 49 33.01 -8.89 8.53
CA GLY A 49 32.96 -7.91 7.45
C GLY A 49 31.52 -7.47 7.16
N PHE A 50 31.34 -6.31 6.52
CA PHE A 50 30.00 -5.78 6.18
C PHE A 50 29.06 -6.81 5.56
N LYS A 51 29.54 -7.57 4.56
CA LYS A 51 28.73 -8.59 3.86
C LYS A 51 28.25 -9.70 4.78
N GLU A 52 29.08 -10.14 5.72
CA GLU A 52 28.71 -11.17 6.69
C GLU A 52 27.72 -10.61 7.72
N ALA A 53 27.96 -9.38 8.20
CA ALA A 53 27.05 -8.69 9.10
C ALA A 53 25.66 -8.51 8.48
N VAL A 54 25.57 -8.03 7.23
CA VAL A 54 24.30 -7.84 6.52
C VAL A 54 23.57 -9.15 6.22
N ALA A 55 24.31 -10.23 5.93
CA ALA A 55 23.71 -11.53 5.64
C ALA A 55 23.02 -12.17 6.86
N LEU A 56 23.40 -11.79 8.09
CA LEU A 56 22.78 -12.27 9.32
C LEU A 56 21.51 -11.50 9.71
N ILE A 57 21.26 -10.36 9.06
CA ILE A 57 20.11 -9.50 9.35
C ILE A 57 18.81 -10.14 8.85
N LYS A 58 17.77 -10.11 9.69
CA LYS A 58 16.42 -10.52 9.30
C LYS A 58 15.83 -9.57 8.26
N THR A 59 15.43 -10.11 7.12
CA THR A 59 14.71 -9.36 6.07
C THR A 59 13.23 -9.20 6.43
N LYS A 60 12.70 -7.99 6.27
CA LYS A 60 11.26 -7.70 6.32
C LYS A 60 10.69 -7.56 4.90
N GLN A 61 9.40 -7.82 4.76
CA GLN A 61 8.68 -7.66 3.49
C GLN A 61 8.34 -6.19 3.24
N ILE A 62 8.33 -5.79 1.98
CA ILE A 62 7.82 -4.48 1.53
C ILE A 62 6.40 -4.64 0.93
N PRO A 63 5.55 -3.61 1.01
CA PRO A 63 5.75 -2.38 1.78
C PRO A 63 5.80 -2.65 3.29
N HIS A 64 6.65 -1.92 4.02
CA HIS A 64 6.79 -2.02 5.47
C HIS A 64 6.39 -0.71 6.14
N ILE A 65 5.52 -0.77 7.16
CA ILE A 65 5.24 0.38 8.03
C ILE A 65 6.12 0.25 9.27
N ASP A 66 6.99 1.24 9.48
CA ASP A 66 7.81 1.36 10.68
C ASP A 66 7.15 2.36 11.65
N THR A 67 6.76 1.84 12.82
CA THR A 67 6.20 2.59 13.97
C THR A 67 7.02 2.37 15.24
N THR A 68 8.30 2.03 15.08
CA THR A 68 9.21 1.71 16.18
C THR A 68 9.19 2.80 17.24
N ASN A 69 9.03 2.37 18.49
CA ASN A 69 8.84 3.22 19.65
C ASN A 69 9.37 2.51 20.91
N PHE A 70 9.36 3.21 22.05
CA PHE A 70 9.90 2.66 23.31
C PHE A 70 9.15 1.42 23.82
N ASP A 71 7.86 1.25 23.51
CA ASP A 71 7.06 0.11 23.97
C ASP A 71 7.51 -1.22 23.36
N ARG A 72 8.34 -1.18 22.30
CA ARG A 72 8.93 -2.38 21.65
C ARG A 72 10.14 -2.95 22.40
N PHE A 73 10.78 -2.20 23.28
CA PHE A 73 12.09 -2.55 23.88
C PHE A 73 12.02 -2.66 25.40
N ILE A 74 11.10 -3.51 25.87
CA ILE A 74 10.87 -3.71 27.31
C ILE A 74 11.74 -4.86 27.83
N ASP A 75 11.89 -5.92 27.03
CA ASP A 75 12.63 -7.12 27.41
C ASP A 75 14.05 -7.09 26.82
N GLU A 76 15.01 -7.73 27.51
CA GLU A 76 16.41 -7.79 27.02
C GLU A 76 16.51 -8.53 25.67
N ASP A 77 15.62 -9.49 25.41
CA ASP A 77 15.54 -10.24 24.16
C ASP A 77 15.08 -9.39 22.96
N ASP A 78 14.52 -8.20 23.20
CA ASP A 78 14.15 -7.25 22.14
C ASP A 78 15.37 -6.50 21.57
N ILE A 79 16.53 -6.63 22.23
CA ILE A 79 17.76 -5.93 21.86
C ILE A 79 18.67 -6.86 21.05
N SER A 80 18.93 -6.48 19.81
CA SER A 80 19.87 -7.18 18.93
C SER A 80 21.32 -6.84 19.28
N GLU A 81 22.22 -7.81 19.15
CA GLU A 81 23.67 -7.56 19.17
C GLU A 81 24.09 -7.01 17.81
N ILE A 82 24.57 -5.76 17.78
CA ILE A 82 24.81 -5.01 16.54
C ILE A 82 26.29 -4.67 16.43
N ASN A 83 26.93 -5.16 15.36
CA ASN A 83 28.28 -4.76 15.02
C ASN A 83 28.27 -3.39 14.32
N ALA A 84 28.17 -2.31 15.11
CA ALA A 84 28.09 -0.93 14.63
C ALA A 84 29.23 -0.54 13.68
N LYS A 85 30.44 -1.03 13.98
CA LYS A 85 31.65 -0.79 13.16
C LYS A 85 31.56 -1.44 11.78
N ALA A 86 30.97 -2.64 11.69
CA ALA A 86 30.79 -3.31 10.40
C ALA A 86 29.77 -2.60 9.50
N LEU A 87 28.80 -1.89 10.09
CA LEU A 87 27.79 -1.10 9.38
C LEU A 87 28.20 0.36 9.15
N GLY A 88 29.39 0.78 9.63
CA GLY A 88 29.89 2.14 9.46
C GLY A 88 28.95 3.22 10.00
N ILE A 89 28.26 2.95 11.11
CA ILE A 89 27.22 3.82 11.69
C ILE A 89 27.74 5.23 11.98
N GLU A 90 29.04 5.37 12.23
CA GLU A 90 29.73 6.65 12.45
C GLU A 90 29.64 7.60 11.24
N GLY A 91 29.39 7.06 10.04
CA GLY A 91 29.12 7.87 8.85
C GLY A 91 27.75 8.57 8.88
N VAL A 92 26.80 8.08 9.67
CA VAL A 92 25.49 8.70 9.92
C VAL A 92 25.51 9.49 11.23
N TYR A 93 26.14 8.93 12.27
CA TYR A 93 26.23 9.52 13.61
C TYR A 93 27.69 9.66 14.05
N PRO A 94 28.37 10.77 13.72
CA PRO A 94 29.79 10.95 14.03
C PRO A 94 30.12 10.90 15.52
N ASP A 95 29.16 11.23 16.38
CA ASP A 95 29.23 11.27 17.85
C ASP A 95 28.82 9.95 18.52
N PHE A 96 28.60 8.87 17.75
CA PHE A 96 28.10 7.60 18.27
C PHE A 96 28.97 7.00 19.38
N HIS A 97 30.30 7.18 19.32
CA HIS A 97 31.26 6.66 20.30
C HIS A 97 31.81 7.73 21.24
N ASP A 98 31.31 8.96 21.19
CA ASP A 98 31.83 10.06 22.01
C ASP A 98 31.58 9.80 23.50
N GLU A 99 32.55 10.15 24.36
CA GLU A 99 32.40 10.02 25.82
C GLU A 99 31.24 10.92 26.31
N GLY A 100 30.16 10.28 26.79
CA GLY A 100 28.92 10.96 27.22
C GLY A 100 27.77 10.87 26.22
N SER A 101 28.02 10.36 25.02
CA SER A 101 27.00 9.95 24.06
C SER A 101 26.28 8.71 24.58
N ASN A 102 24.99 8.82 24.89
CA ASN A 102 24.17 7.70 25.34
C ASN A 102 23.51 6.99 24.13
N TYR A 103 24.20 6.93 23.00
CA TYR A 103 23.71 6.26 21.81
C TYR A 103 23.91 4.75 21.96
N ARG A 104 22.86 4.00 21.66
CA ARG A 104 22.92 2.54 21.59
C ARG A 104 22.12 2.05 20.40
N ALA A 105 22.73 1.25 19.54
CA ALA A 105 21.99 0.51 18.54
C ALA A 105 21.20 -0.60 19.24
N MET A 106 19.90 -0.66 19.00
CA MET A 106 18.94 -1.50 19.71
C MET A 106 18.41 -2.65 18.86
N ASP A 107 18.11 -2.39 17.59
CA ASP A 107 17.59 -3.39 16.66
C ASP A 107 17.94 -2.99 15.23
N LEU A 108 17.83 -3.95 14.32
CA LEU A 108 18.02 -3.68 12.90
C LEU A 108 17.27 -4.70 12.05
N TYR A 109 16.89 -4.28 10.86
CA TYR A 109 16.31 -5.16 9.87
C TYR A 109 16.72 -4.74 8.46
N ARG A 110 16.63 -5.69 7.53
CA ARG A 110 16.97 -5.49 6.12
C ARG A 110 15.70 -5.35 5.29
N LEU A 111 15.77 -4.50 4.27
CA LEU A 111 14.79 -4.42 3.19
C LEU A 111 15.45 -4.75 1.85
N GLU A 112 14.70 -5.36 0.95
CA GLU A 112 15.15 -5.68 -0.41
C GLU A 112 14.52 -4.71 -1.40
N LEU A 113 15.04 -3.47 -1.43
CA LEU A 113 14.53 -2.41 -2.31
C LEU A 113 15.08 -2.53 -3.74
N SER A 114 16.36 -2.87 -3.88
CA SER A 114 17.06 -2.96 -5.16
C SER A 114 18.17 -4.01 -5.11
N PRO A 115 18.51 -4.68 -6.23
CA PRO A 115 19.69 -5.53 -6.31
C PRO A 115 21.01 -4.73 -6.39
N SER A 116 20.95 -3.42 -6.63
CA SER A 116 22.13 -2.55 -6.84
C SER A 116 22.75 -2.00 -5.55
N PHE A 117 22.04 -2.09 -4.42
CA PHE A 117 22.48 -1.60 -3.12
C PHE A 117 21.86 -2.43 -1.98
N HIS A 118 22.37 -2.28 -0.77
CA HIS A 118 21.80 -2.87 0.44
C HIS A 118 21.04 -1.81 1.24
N THR A 119 19.86 -2.14 1.75
CA THR A 119 19.11 -1.27 2.67
C THR A 119 18.99 -1.93 4.04
N VAL A 120 19.48 -1.23 5.06
CA VAL A 120 19.34 -1.63 6.45
C VAL A 120 18.68 -0.49 7.21
N VAL A 121 17.66 -0.82 8.01
CA VAL A 121 17.11 0.10 9.00
C VAL A 121 17.69 -0.26 10.35
N VAL A 122 18.29 0.72 11.01
CA VAL A 122 18.88 0.55 12.35
C VAL A 122 18.12 1.42 13.32
N THR A 123 17.74 0.84 14.45
CA THR A 123 17.08 1.53 15.57
C THR A 123 18.11 1.90 16.62
N TYR A 124 18.09 3.16 17.03
CA TYR A 124 18.97 3.77 17.99
C TYR A 124 18.16 4.29 19.17
N ARG A 125 18.66 4.05 20.38
CA ARG A 125 18.27 4.78 21.57
C ARG A 125 19.27 5.91 21.79
N LYS A 126 18.76 7.12 22.01
CA LYS A 126 19.51 8.36 22.22
C LYS A 126 19.23 8.87 23.62
N GLY A 127 20.09 8.53 24.58
CA GLY A 127 19.81 8.85 25.97
C GLY A 127 18.65 8.04 26.53
N ASP A 128 17.90 8.66 27.43
CA ASP A 128 16.82 8.00 28.16
C ASP A 128 15.42 8.27 27.60
N HIS A 129 15.31 9.21 26.66
CA HIS A 129 14.02 9.77 26.26
C HIS A 129 13.78 9.84 24.76
N GLU A 130 14.78 9.54 23.94
CA GLU A 130 14.64 9.56 22.49
C GLU A 130 15.03 8.21 21.89
N MET A 131 14.26 7.79 20.90
CA MET A 131 14.52 6.61 20.10
C MET A 131 14.23 6.93 18.65
N GLU A 132 15.07 6.46 17.74
CA GLU A 132 14.88 6.66 16.30
C GLU A 132 15.29 5.45 15.49
N SER A 133 14.59 5.21 14.38
CA SER A 133 15.01 4.25 13.36
C SER A 133 15.39 5.00 12.10
N THR A 134 16.56 4.67 11.55
CA THR A 134 17.12 5.32 10.36
C THR A 134 17.36 4.28 9.29
N LEU A 135 16.79 4.53 8.12
CA LEU A 135 17.05 3.76 6.90
C LEU A 135 18.37 4.22 6.32
N ILE A 136 19.25 3.28 6.01
CA ILE A 136 20.57 3.53 5.44
C ILE A 136 20.73 2.67 4.19
N ASN A 137 21.05 3.31 3.08
CA ASN A 137 21.40 2.66 1.82
C ASN A 137 22.92 2.57 1.71
N TYR A 138 23.41 1.39 1.35
CA TYR A 138 24.83 1.08 1.20
C TYR A 138 25.12 0.54 -0.19
N ASP A 139 26.28 0.88 -0.76
CA ASP A 139 26.73 0.19 -1.96
C ASP A 139 27.04 -1.29 -1.67
N LEU A 140 27.37 -2.06 -2.72
CA LEU A 140 27.64 -3.49 -2.59
C LEU A 140 28.94 -3.81 -1.83
N GLU A 141 29.75 -2.79 -1.57
CA GLU A 141 31.01 -2.83 -0.82
C GLU A 141 30.81 -2.47 0.67
N GLY A 142 29.69 -1.82 1.02
CA GLY A 142 29.34 -1.41 2.37
C GLY A 142 29.60 0.06 2.69
N ASN A 143 29.86 0.90 1.70
CA ASN A 143 29.92 2.35 1.90
C ASN A 143 28.51 2.93 1.93
N ILE A 144 28.27 3.88 2.83
CA ILE A 144 26.97 4.58 2.91
C ILE A 144 26.79 5.44 1.66
N ILE A 145 25.64 5.27 1.00
CA ILE A 145 25.18 6.08 -0.11
C ILE A 145 24.35 7.24 0.43
N ASP A 146 23.31 6.92 1.20
CA ASP A 146 22.36 7.89 1.75
C ASP A 146 21.61 7.33 2.97
N HIS A 147 20.91 8.18 3.71
CA HIS A 147 20.10 7.78 4.85
C HIS A 147 18.91 8.70 5.12
N GLN A 148 17.87 8.17 5.77
CA GLN A 148 16.68 8.94 6.13
C GLN A 148 16.06 8.43 7.43
N LEU A 149 15.65 9.36 8.31
CA LEU A 149 14.87 9.06 9.51
C LEU A 149 13.52 8.47 9.10
N VAL A 150 13.18 7.29 9.62
CA VAL A 150 11.97 6.52 9.28
C VAL A 150 11.07 6.24 10.48
N ALA A 151 11.59 6.28 11.70
CA ALA A 151 10.77 6.29 12.91
C ALA A 151 11.44 7.13 14.01
N TYR A 152 10.64 7.70 14.91
CA TYR A 152 11.11 8.44 16.08
C TYR A 152 10.04 8.43 17.17
N ASP A 153 10.48 8.30 18.42
CA ASP A 153 9.63 8.40 19.60
C ASP A 153 10.34 9.20 20.69
N GLU A 154 9.62 10.15 21.28
CA GLU A 154 10.07 11.03 22.35
C GLU A 154 9.15 10.85 23.55
N ILE A 155 9.73 10.55 24.71
CA ILE A 155 8.95 10.17 25.91
C ILE A 155 9.16 11.08 27.13
N ALA A 156 10.02 12.11 27.05
CA ALA A 156 10.13 13.08 28.14
C ALA A 156 8.89 13.98 28.18
N GLU A 157 8.45 14.52 27.04
CA GLU A 157 7.21 15.28 26.92
C GLU A 157 6.09 14.49 26.24
N GLY A 158 6.43 13.49 25.40
CA GLY A 158 5.45 12.63 24.74
C GLY A 158 4.73 13.31 23.57
N MET A 159 5.30 14.39 23.02
CA MET A 159 4.59 15.28 22.09
C MET A 159 4.94 15.04 20.62
N SER A 160 5.90 14.19 20.30
CA SER A 160 6.35 13.99 18.93
C SER A 160 6.66 12.55 18.57
N ARG A 161 6.25 12.15 17.38
CA ARG A 161 6.60 10.86 16.76
C ARG A 161 6.92 11.01 15.30
N VAL A 162 7.68 10.06 14.77
CA VAL A 162 7.83 9.83 13.34
C VAL A 162 7.49 8.38 13.05
N GLU A 163 6.71 8.17 12.01
CA GLU A 163 6.34 6.85 11.49
C GLU A 163 6.49 6.89 9.97
N SER A 164 6.76 5.76 9.33
CA SER A 164 6.91 5.74 7.87
C SER A 164 6.38 4.47 7.20
N ARG A 165 6.06 4.59 5.91
CA ARG A 165 5.85 3.47 5.00
C ARG A 165 6.99 3.45 4.00
N ILE A 166 7.67 2.31 3.93
CA ILE A 166 8.81 2.05 3.07
C ILE A 166 8.36 1.06 2.00
N SER A 167 8.30 1.54 0.76
CA SER A 167 7.95 0.78 -0.46
C SER A 167 9.19 0.65 -1.34
N ALA A 168 9.10 0.00 -2.51
CA ALA A 168 10.27 -0.35 -3.32
C ALA A 168 11.14 0.87 -3.70
N ASP A 169 10.51 1.92 -4.21
CA ASP A 169 11.12 3.16 -4.71
C ASP A 169 10.53 4.41 -4.05
N LYS A 170 9.65 4.24 -3.06
CA LYS A 170 8.96 5.34 -2.37
C LYS A 170 9.05 5.20 -0.86
N LEU A 171 9.32 6.32 -0.19
CA LEU A 171 9.25 6.44 1.26
C LEU A 171 8.27 7.56 1.64
N THR A 172 7.27 7.22 2.46
CA THR A 172 6.31 8.19 3.01
C THR A 172 6.51 8.30 4.51
N VAL A 173 6.84 9.49 5.02
CA VAL A 173 7.15 9.75 6.43
C VAL A 173 6.12 10.70 7.03
N ASN A 174 5.47 10.29 8.10
CA ASN A 174 4.57 11.11 8.90
C ASN A 174 5.31 11.64 10.12
N HIS A 175 5.55 12.95 10.19
CA HIS A 175 5.92 13.63 11.42
C HIS A 175 4.64 14.01 12.17
N ILE A 176 4.47 13.42 13.36
CA ILE A 176 3.28 13.58 14.19
C ILE A 176 3.64 14.47 15.37
N PHE A 177 2.80 15.47 15.64
CA PHE A 177 2.96 16.36 16.77
C PHE A 177 1.63 16.52 17.52
N TRP A 178 1.67 16.39 18.84
CA TRP A 178 0.51 16.57 19.71
C TRP A 178 0.68 17.88 20.49
N ALA A 179 -0.02 18.92 20.04
CA ALA A 179 -0.22 20.15 20.80
C ALA A 179 -1.68 20.25 21.26
N GLU A 180 -2.47 21.15 20.67
CA GLU A 180 -3.91 21.24 20.94
C GLU A 180 -4.69 20.09 20.31
N LYS A 181 -4.25 19.64 19.14
CA LYS A 181 -4.76 18.49 18.40
C LYS A 181 -3.60 17.75 17.74
N LYS A 182 -3.84 16.50 17.34
CA LYS A 182 -2.89 15.71 16.55
C LYS A 182 -2.69 16.37 15.19
N GLU A 183 -1.47 16.73 14.86
CA GLU A 183 -1.07 17.24 13.55
C GLU A 183 -0.14 16.24 12.88
N ILE A 184 -0.33 16.02 11.57
CA ILE A 184 0.50 15.11 10.78
C ILE A 184 1.07 15.90 9.60
N LYS A 185 2.39 16.10 9.62
CA LYS A 185 3.15 16.58 8.46
C LYS A 185 3.71 15.37 7.71
N GLN A 186 3.13 15.09 6.55
CA GLN A 186 3.55 14.00 5.69
C GLN A 186 4.60 14.51 4.69
N LYS A 187 5.69 13.75 4.54
CA LYS A 187 6.75 13.96 3.56
C LYS A 187 6.88 12.73 2.69
N GLU A 188 7.11 12.94 1.39
CA GLU A 188 7.35 11.88 0.43
C GLU A 188 8.78 11.99 -0.13
N TYR A 189 9.41 10.83 -0.32
CA TYR A 189 10.76 10.71 -0.87
C TYR A 189 10.75 9.63 -1.97
N SER A 190 11.54 9.86 -3.02
CA SER A 190 11.88 8.90 -4.06
C SER A 190 13.18 8.18 -3.68
N ILE A 191 13.24 6.87 -3.86
CA ILE A 191 14.46 6.07 -3.67
C ILE A 191 14.93 5.61 -5.05
N HIS A 192 16.04 6.16 -5.52
CA HIS A 192 16.55 5.92 -6.85
C HIS A 192 17.24 4.56 -6.96
N GLY A 193 17.41 4.07 -8.20
CA GLY A 193 18.09 2.79 -8.46
C GLY A 193 19.56 2.74 -8.03
N ASP A 194 20.18 3.90 -7.79
CA ASP A 194 21.53 4.06 -7.24
C ASP A 194 21.56 4.21 -5.71
N GLY A 195 20.41 4.16 -5.03
CA GLY A 195 20.30 4.23 -3.58
C GLY A 195 20.17 5.64 -3.00
N ILE A 196 20.18 6.69 -3.83
CA ILE A 196 19.96 8.08 -3.38
C ILE A 196 18.50 8.28 -2.99
N ILE A 197 18.26 9.02 -1.90
CA ILE A 197 16.93 9.35 -1.39
C ILE A 197 16.65 10.82 -1.69
N GLU A 198 15.75 11.09 -2.65
CA GLU A 198 15.38 12.45 -3.04
C GLU A 198 14.06 12.88 -2.39
N ALA A 199 14.07 14.00 -1.67
CA ALA A 199 12.85 14.58 -1.12
C ALA A 199 11.94 15.11 -2.24
N MET A 200 10.67 14.73 -2.23
CA MET A 200 9.70 15.11 -3.27
C MET A 200 8.75 16.21 -2.77
N ASP A 201 7.71 15.82 -2.04
CA ASP A 201 6.64 16.71 -1.59
C ASP A 201 6.48 16.65 -0.07
N SER A 202 5.91 17.71 0.49
CA SER A 202 5.59 17.79 1.91
C SER A 202 4.29 18.55 2.11
N ARG A 203 3.43 18.01 2.97
CA ARG A 203 2.12 18.60 3.29
C ARG A 203 1.74 18.41 4.74
N THR A 204 0.90 19.29 5.25
CA THR A 204 0.21 19.10 6.52
C THR A 204 -1.18 18.54 6.23
N LEU A 205 -1.48 17.33 6.74
CA LEU A 205 -2.72 16.65 6.38
C LEU A 205 -3.97 17.45 6.78
N SER A 206 -3.93 18.19 7.88
CA SER A 206 -5.04 19.03 8.33
C SER A 206 -5.33 20.24 7.42
N GLU A 207 -4.38 20.64 6.58
CA GLU A 207 -4.50 21.74 5.62
C GLU A 207 -5.03 21.26 4.26
N THR A 208 -4.77 19.99 3.91
CA THR A 208 -5.10 19.42 2.59
C THR A 208 -6.32 18.50 2.61
N LEU A 209 -6.64 17.90 3.76
CA LEU A 209 -7.70 16.89 3.89
C LEU A 209 -8.97 17.53 4.50
N ALA A 210 -10.07 17.46 3.76
CA ALA A 210 -11.38 17.85 4.26
C ALA A 210 -11.81 16.95 5.44
N GLU A 211 -12.44 17.55 6.45
CA GLU A 211 -12.90 16.84 7.65
C GLU A 211 -11.81 15.98 8.33
N TYR A 212 -10.57 16.50 8.36
CA TYR A 212 -9.37 15.80 8.85
C TYR A 212 -9.58 14.98 10.15
N THR A 213 -10.17 15.59 11.17
CA THR A 213 -10.40 14.91 12.47
C THR A 213 -11.41 13.76 12.34
N LEU A 214 -12.46 13.93 11.54
CA LEU A 214 -13.43 12.88 11.25
C LEU A 214 -12.75 11.73 10.52
N VAL A 215 -11.95 12.01 9.48
CA VAL A 215 -11.24 10.97 8.75
C VAL A 215 -10.33 10.17 9.67
N LEU A 216 -9.54 10.82 10.54
CA LEU A 216 -8.68 10.10 11.48
C LEU A 216 -9.48 9.20 12.44
N SER A 217 -10.62 9.67 12.95
CA SER A 217 -11.48 8.85 13.82
C SER A 217 -12.04 7.62 13.10
N ILE A 218 -12.39 7.76 11.81
CA ILE A 218 -12.87 6.65 10.98
C ILE A 218 -11.74 5.65 10.71
N LEU A 219 -10.53 6.13 10.45
CA LEU A 219 -9.36 5.26 10.28
C LEU A 219 -9.08 4.43 11.53
N ASP A 220 -9.17 5.03 12.71
CA ASP A 220 -9.02 4.33 13.99
C ASP A 220 -10.12 3.25 14.16
N GLU A 221 -11.38 3.56 13.84
CA GLU A 221 -12.48 2.59 13.89
C GLU A 221 -12.31 1.44 12.88
N LEU A 222 -11.77 1.74 11.69
CA LEU A 222 -11.43 0.74 10.67
C LEU A 222 -10.15 -0.05 11.01
N GLN A 223 -9.41 0.32 12.06
CA GLN A 223 -8.10 -0.22 12.40
C GLN A 223 -7.08 -0.07 11.27
N LEU A 224 -7.14 1.06 10.55
CA LEU A 224 -6.31 1.34 9.40
C LEU A 224 -5.30 2.44 9.72
N HIS A 225 -4.02 2.15 9.55
CA HIS A 225 -2.96 3.12 9.80
C HIS A 225 -3.03 4.28 8.78
N PRO A 226 -2.80 5.55 9.17
CA PRO A 226 -2.78 6.67 8.22
C PRO A 226 -1.78 6.49 7.05
N LEU A 227 -0.66 5.82 7.30
CA LEU A 227 0.33 5.48 6.26
C LEU A 227 -0.13 4.34 5.33
N ALA A 228 -1.20 3.61 5.66
CA ALA A 228 -1.78 2.61 4.77
C ALA A 228 -2.82 3.19 3.81
N VAL A 229 -3.00 4.52 3.78
CA VAL A 229 -4.05 5.19 3.01
C VAL A 229 -3.45 6.18 2.03
N ASN A 230 -3.97 6.21 0.81
CA ASN A 230 -3.65 7.26 -0.13
C ASN A 230 -4.46 8.52 0.23
N MET A 231 -3.88 9.35 1.09
CA MET A 231 -4.53 10.56 1.62
C MET A 231 -4.91 11.59 0.55
N ASN A 232 -4.28 11.55 -0.64
CA ASN A 232 -4.65 12.43 -1.77
C ASN A 232 -6.02 12.11 -2.36
N LEU A 233 -6.45 10.86 -2.22
CA LEU A 233 -7.65 10.33 -2.87
C LEU A 233 -8.81 10.13 -1.87
N VAL A 234 -8.60 10.45 -0.59
CA VAL A 234 -9.67 10.46 0.40
C VAL A 234 -10.65 11.59 0.07
N THR A 235 -11.94 11.27 0.07
CA THR A 235 -12.99 12.27 -0.18
C THR A 235 -14.13 12.12 0.82
N THR A 236 -14.68 13.25 1.23
CA THR A 236 -15.81 13.35 2.16
C THR A 236 -16.95 14.15 1.55
N LYS A 237 -18.19 13.82 1.91
CA LYS A 237 -19.36 14.58 1.49
C LYS A 237 -20.55 14.37 2.41
N ALA A 238 -21.06 15.45 2.97
CA ALA A 238 -22.37 15.49 3.60
C ALA A 238 -23.49 15.20 2.58
N MET A 239 -24.55 14.51 3.01
CA MET A 239 -25.69 14.20 2.14
C MET A 239 -27.04 14.57 2.76
N PRO A 240 -27.98 15.19 2.01
CA PRO A 240 -29.25 15.62 2.58
C PRO A 240 -30.10 14.50 3.21
N GLN A 241 -30.01 13.27 2.70
CA GLN A 241 -30.76 12.14 3.25
C GLN A 241 -30.18 11.59 4.57
N TYR A 242 -28.98 12.02 4.95
CA TYR A 242 -28.32 11.60 6.19
C TYR A 242 -28.04 12.84 7.06
N PRO A 243 -29.07 13.44 7.70
CA PRO A 243 -28.84 14.56 8.60
C PRO A 243 -27.84 14.18 9.71
N GLY A 244 -26.68 14.84 9.72
CA GLY A 244 -25.59 14.55 10.65
C GLY A 244 -24.68 13.37 10.25
N GLY A 245 -24.88 12.79 9.07
CA GLY A 245 -24.03 11.76 8.49
C GLY A 245 -23.15 12.30 7.35
N GLU A 246 -21.94 11.74 7.24
CA GLU A 246 -20.93 12.04 6.23
C GLU A 246 -20.61 10.77 5.43
N ILE A 247 -20.58 10.85 4.11
CA ILE A 247 -20.01 9.79 3.28
C ILE A 247 -18.50 10.00 3.23
N VAL A 248 -17.73 8.96 3.51
CA VAL A 248 -16.27 9.01 3.46
C VAL A 248 -15.76 7.84 2.62
N VAL A 249 -14.87 8.14 1.69
CA VAL A 249 -14.20 7.16 0.83
C VAL A 249 -12.72 7.13 1.19
N ILE A 250 -12.23 5.96 1.59
CA ILE A 250 -10.87 5.73 2.06
C ILE A 250 -10.20 4.71 1.16
N PRO A 251 -9.25 5.14 0.31
CA PRO A 251 -8.46 4.24 -0.53
C PRO A 251 -7.25 3.72 0.24
N GLU A 252 -7.29 2.43 0.59
CA GLU A 252 -6.21 1.74 1.30
C GLU A 252 -5.17 1.21 0.29
N ILE A 253 -3.90 1.54 0.49
CA ILE A 253 -2.79 1.13 -0.37
C ILE A 253 -2.43 -0.33 -0.11
N VAL A 254 -2.71 -1.17 -1.11
CA VAL A 254 -2.31 -2.59 -1.13
C VAL A 254 -0.86 -2.72 -1.56
N ASP A 255 -0.53 -2.08 -2.68
CA ASP A 255 0.81 -2.07 -3.27
C ASP A 255 1.07 -0.73 -3.94
N GLU A 256 2.34 -0.33 -4.03
CA GLU A 256 2.76 0.89 -4.68
C GLU A 256 4.22 0.81 -5.14
N GLY A 257 4.51 1.53 -6.21
CA GLY A 257 5.87 1.77 -6.67
C GLY A 257 5.95 2.88 -7.71
N GLU A 258 6.99 2.85 -8.53
CA GLU A 258 7.26 3.92 -9.49
C GLU A 258 6.10 4.04 -10.48
N HIS A 259 5.40 5.17 -10.41
CA HIS A 259 4.22 5.46 -11.24
C HIS A 259 3.07 4.44 -11.12
N TYR A 260 3.01 3.65 -10.05
CA TYR A 260 1.99 2.62 -9.88
C TYR A 260 1.45 2.52 -8.45
N PHE A 261 0.16 2.21 -8.31
CA PHE A 261 -0.42 1.76 -7.05
C PHE A 261 -1.71 0.96 -7.24
N GLU A 262 -2.02 0.11 -6.26
CA GLU A 262 -3.28 -0.63 -6.13
C GLU A 262 -4.00 -0.29 -4.83
N LEU A 263 -5.30 -0.02 -4.91
CA LEU A 263 -6.08 0.44 -3.76
C LEU A 263 -7.26 -0.50 -3.46
N ASN A 264 -7.37 -0.95 -2.21
CA ASN A 264 -8.66 -1.38 -1.69
C ASN A 264 -9.55 -0.15 -1.46
N SER A 265 -10.87 -0.33 -1.53
CA SER A 265 -11.84 0.74 -1.28
C SER A 265 -12.63 0.46 -0.01
N HIS A 266 -12.55 1.38 0.96
CA HIS A 266 -13.47 1.45 2.09
C HIS A 266 -14.42 2.63 1.86
N ILE A 267 -15.71 2.36 1.79
CA ILE A 267 -16.76 3.37 1.63
C ILE A 267 -17.64 3.29 2.87
N VAL A 268 -17.76 4.39 3.61
CA VAL A 268 -18.50 4.43 4.86
C VAL A 268 -19.47 5.59 4.91
N ILE A 269 -20.53 5.42 5.70
CA ILE A 269 -21.35 6.51 6.22
C ILE A 269 -21.06 6.60 7.71
N ALA A 270 -20.52 7.72 8.16
CA ALA A 270 -20.16 7.95 9.56
C ALA A 270 -20.95 9.12 10.14
N ASN A 271 -21.13 9.12 11.45
CA ASN A 271 -21.64 10.29 12.17
C ASN A 271 -20.60 11.42 12.11
N ALA A 272 -20.99 12.58 11.57
CA ALA A 272 -20.07 13.70 11.33
C ALA A 272 -19.43 14.28 12.61
N HIS A 273 -20.00 14.03 13.79
CA HIS A 273 -19.49 14.53 15.07
C HIS A 273 -18.68 13.50 15.85
N THR A 274 -19.10 12.23 15.81
CA THR A 274 -18.50 11.17 16.64
C THR A 274 -17.52 10.29 15.88
N GLY A 275 -17.59 10.27 14.55
CA GLY A 275 -16.81 9.34 13.72
C GLY A 275 -17.40 7.94 13.62
N GLU A 276 -18.45 7.63 14.39
CA GLU A 276 -19.06 6.30 14.44
C GLU A 276 -19.54 5.84 13.06
N ILE A 277 -19.03 4.71 12.59
CA ILE A 277 -19.40 4.12 11.30
C ILE A 277 -20.76 3.43 11.42
N THR A 278 -21.75 3.96 10.71
CA THR A 278 -23.11 3.41 10.68
C THR A 278 -23.30 2.38 9.56
N HIS A 279 -22.63 2.60 8.43
CA HIS A 279 -22.68 1.74 7.26
C HIS A 279 -21.30 1.63 6.64
N ARG A 280 -20.95 0.45 6.16
CA ARG A 280 -19.67 0.16 5.51
C ARG A 280 -19.83 -0.70 4.28
N PHE A 281 -18.91 -0.48 3.34
CA PHE A 281 -18.63 -1.37 2.23
C PHE A 281 -17.13 -1.42 2.01
N PHE A 282 -16.64 -2.64 1.81
CA PHE A 282 -15.25 -2.91 1.49
C PHE A 282 -15.20 -3.67 0.16
N GLU A 283 -14.27 -3.28 -0.69
CA GLU A 283 -13.96 -4.02 -1.90
C GLU A 283 -12.46 -4.01 -2.16
N SER A 284 -11.94 -5.17 -2.55
CA SER A 284 -10.51 -5.35 -2.77
C SER A 284 -10.06 -4.76 -4.10
N ALA A 285 -8.78 -4.34 -4.18
CA ALA A 285 -8.09 -3.95 -5.42
C ALA A 285 -8.32 -4.95 -6.57
N LYS A 286 -8.49 -6.23 -6.25
CA LYS A 286 -8.74 -7.31 -7.24
C LYS A 286 -10.06 -7.17 -8.01
N THR A 287 -11.04 -6.45 -7.48
CA THR A 287 -12.39 -6.36 -8.08
C THR A 287 -12.89 -4.93 -8.26
N ASN A 288 -12.40 -3.95 -7.49
CA ASN A 288 -12.83 -2.55 -7.62
C ASN A 288 -12.20 -1.81 -8.82
N GLN A 289 -11.12 -2.33 -9.40
CA GLN A 289 -10.35 -1.73 -10.50
C GLN A 289 -9.65 -0.41 -10.14
N TRP A 290 -9.38 -0.15 -8.86
CA TRP A 290 -8.68 1.07 -8.42
C TRP A 290 -7.17 0.85 -8.50
N VAL A 291 -6.67 0.87 -9.73
CA VAL A 291 -5.27 0.69 -10.08
C VAL A 291 -4.82 1.93 -10.85
N SER A 292 -3.64 2.43 -10.55
CA SER A 292 -3.00 3.50 -11.34
C SER A 292 -1.71 2.96 -11.94
N ASP A 293 -1.50 3.18 -13.23
CA ASP A 293 -0.28 2.84 -13.95
C ASP A 293 -0.02 3.86 -15.07
N ALA A 294 0.26 3.41 -16.30
CA ALA A 294 0.25 4.25 -17.50
C ALA A 294 -1.09 5.01 -17.70
N ILE A 295 -2.19 4.45 -17.19
CA ILE A 295 -3.49 5.09 -17.06
C ILE A 295 -3.62 5.52 -15.60
N VAL A 296 -3.41 6.81 -15.34
CA VAL A 296 -3.27 7.34 -13.98
C VAL A 296 -4.65 7.50 -13.35
N LEU A 297 -4.86 6.88 -12.18
CA LEU A 297 -6.01 7.18 -11.31
C LEU A 297 -5.79 8.56 -10.71
N LYS A 298 -6.50 9.55 -11.24
CA LYS A 298 -6.28 10.95 -10.89
C LYS A 298 -7.16 11.41 -9.73
N GLU A 299 -8.39 10.93 -9.67
CA GLU A 299 -9.37 11.49 -8.74
C GLU A 299 -10.47 10.49 -8.36
N ILE A 300 -10.91 10.58 -7.10
CA ILE A 300 -12.09 9.89 -6.57
C ILE A 300 -13.04 10.94 -6.01
N LYS A 301 -14.32 10.87 -6.40
CA LYS A 301 -15.35 11.86 -6.06
C LYS A 301 -16.64 11.18 -5.59
N ILE A 302 -17.31 11.82 -4.64
CA ILE A 302 -18.67 11.42 -4.25
C ILE A 302 -19.69 12.21 -5.08
N ASP A 303 -20.48 11.48 -5.88
CA ASP A 303 -21.61 12.00 -6.65
C ASP A 303 -22.90 11.87 -5.83
N THR A 304 -23.57 13.00 -5.62
CA THR A 304 -24.82 13.08 -4.86
C THR A 304 -26.01 13.45 -5.74
N ALA A 305 -25.94 13.22 -7.05
CA ALA A 305 -27.08 13.39 -7.95
C ALA A 305 -28.31 12.57 -7.47
N PRO A 306 -29.54 12.94 -7.89
CA PRO A 306 -30.77 12.33 -7.39
C PRO A 306 -31.05 10.97 -8.03
N TYR A 307 -30.19 9.99 -7.77
CA TYR A 307 -30.35 8.59 -8.21
C TYR A 307 -31.44 7.88 -7.41
N HIS A 308 -32.70 8.27 -7.60
CA HIS A 308 -33.84 7.55 -7.04
C HIS A 308 -33.95 6.18 -7.71
N VAL A 309 -33.78 5.14 -6.91
CA VAL A 309 -33.86 3.75 -7.35
C VAL A 309 -35.16 3.09 -6.94
N THR A 310 -35.82 3.65 -5.92
CA THR A 310 -37.23 3.42 -5.60
C THR A 310 -37.80 4.74 -5.06
N GLU A 311 -39.11 4.80 -4.79
CA GLU A 311 -39.73 5.97 -4.14
C GLU A 311 -39.10 6.30 -2.78
N ALA A 312 -38.63 5.27 -2.05
CA ALA A 312 -38.09 5.43 -0.70
C ALA A 312 -36.55 5.43 -0.64
N LYS A 313 -35.87 4.92 -1.68
CA LYS A 313 -34.41 4.77 -1.70
C LYS A 313 -33.77 5.64 -2.76
N ARG A 314 -32.73 6.37 -2.34
CA ARG A 314 -31.86 7.16 -3.20
C ARG A 314 -30.43 6.66 -3.06
N ALA A 315 -29.80 6.34 -4.18
CA ALA A 315 -28.40 5.99 -4.23
C ALA A 315 -27.50 7.24 -4.21
N PHE A 316 -26.26 7.04 -3.78
CA PHE A 316 -25.16 7.96 -4.07
C PHE A 316 -24.14 7.26 -4.97
N GLY A 317 -23.33 8.03 -5.67
CA GLY A 317 -22.32 7.55 -6.58
C GLY A 317 -20.91 7.77 -6.07
N ILE A 318 -20.01 6.88 -6.42
CA ILE A 318 -18.57 7.11 -6.39
C ILE A 318 -18.09 7.19 -7.83
N ARG A 319 -17.45 8.30 -8.19
CA ARG A 319 -16.80 8.52 -9.48
C ARG A 319 -15.30 8.34 -9.34
N VAL A 320 -14.71 7.66 -10.32
CA VAL A 320 -13.24 7.51 -10.41
C VAL A 320 -12.79 7.93 -11.79
N TYR A 321 -11.90 8.91 -11.84
CA TYR A 321 -11.39 9.51 -13.05
C TYR A 321 -9.94 9.07 -13.32
N TYR A 322 -9.71 8.66 -14.55
CA TYR A 322 -8.47 8.15 -15.09
C TYR A 322 -8.04 8.98 -16.31
N TYR A 323 -6.73 9.17 -16.48
CA TYR A 323 -6.17 9.77 -17.70
C TYR A 323 -4.85 9.13 -18.11
N GLY A 324 -4.60 9.04 -19.41
CA GLY A 324 -3.32 8.62 -19.98
C GLY A 324 -2.41 9.81 -20.23
N MET A 325 -1.10 9.62 -20.04
CA MET A 325 -0.11 10.69 -20.26
C MET A 325 0.37 10.83 -21.72
N SER A 326 -0.04 9.93 -22.62
CA SER A 326 0.39 9.95 -24.03
C SER A 326 -0.27 11.08 -24.80
N HIS A 327 0.54 12.02 -25.32
CA HIS A 327 0.04 13.10 -26.17
C HIS A 327 -0.45 12.57 -27.53
N ALA A 328 0.27 11.60 -28.12
CA ALA A 328 -0.09 11.02 -29.42
C ALA A 328 -1.32 10.10 -29.34
N ASN A 329 -1.60 9.54 -28.16
CA ASN A 329 -2.73 8.65 -27.93
C ASN A 329 -3.41 9.05 -26.61
N PRO A 330 -4.11 10.20 -26.58
CA PRO A 330 -4.75 10.64 -25.36
C PRO A 330 -5.83 9.64 -24.94
N TYR A 331 -6.02 9.51 -23.64
CA TYR A 331 -7.05 8.66 -23.07
C TYR A 331 -7.57 9.29 -21.79
N GLU A 332 -8.87 9.29 -21.60
CA GLU A 332 -9.50 9.59 -20.31
C GLU A 332 -10.71 8.68 -20.10
N ASN A 333 -10.95 8.30 -18.85
CA ASN A 333 -12.13 7.55 -18.48
C ASN A 333 -12.66 8.01 -17.12
N GLU A 334 -13.98 8.16 -17.01
CA GLU A 334 -14.63 8.32 -15.72
C GLU A 334 -15.66 7.20 -15.54
N THR A 335 -15.54 6.49 -14.42
CA THR A 335 -16.49 5.44 -14.02
C THR A 335 -17.43 5.94 -12.94
N LEU A 336 -18.62 5.34 -12.86
CA LEU A 336 -19.61 5.56 -11.80
C LEU A 336 -20.03 4.23 -11.19
N SER A 337 -19.86 4.11 -9.87
CA SER A 337 -20.47 3.06 -9.06
C SER A 337 -21.57 3.65 -8.18
N LEU A 338 -22.71 2.97 -8.05
CA LEU A 338 -23.84 3.44 -7.22
C LEU A 338 -24.01 2.56 -5.98
N PHE A 339 -24.30 3.20 -4.85
CA PHE A 339 -24.44 2.57 -3.55
C PHE A 339 -25.75 2.98 -2.87
N VAL A 340 -26.33 2.02 -2.16
CA VAL A 340 -27.55 2.21 -1.34
C VAL A 340 -27.39 1.52 0.00
N GLU A 341 -28.10 2.03 1.00
CA GLU A 341 -28.17 1.39 2.30
C GLU A 341 -28.92 0.05 2.22
N SER A 342 -28.34 -0.94 2.89
CA SER A 342 -28.91 -2.27 3.11
C SER A 342 -28.58 -2.73 4.53
N GLY A 343 -29.52 -2.52 5.45
CA GLY A 343 -29.29 -2.76 6.87
C GLY A 343 -28.21 -1.83 7.41
N GLN A 344 -27.14 -2.39 7.99
CA GLN A 344 -25.95 -1.65 8.47
C GLN A 344 -24.77 -1.73 7.48
N SER A 345 -25.05 -2.05 6.21
CA SER A 345 -24.06 -2.11 5.14
C SER A 345 -24.48 -1.24 3.97
N LEU A 346 -23.55 -1.01 3.04
CA LEU A 346 -23.86 -0.48 1.73
C LEU A 346 -23.87 -1.60 0.70
N GLN A 347 -24.85 -1.59 -0.19
CA GLN A 347 -24.90 -2.45 -1.36
C GLN A 347 -24.47 -1.66 -2.59
N LYS A 348 -23.46 -2.16 -3.31
CA LYS A 348 -23.10 -1.68 -4.64
C LYS A 348 -24.12 -2.22 -5.64
N ILE A 349 -24.84 -1.32 -6.30
CA ILE A 349 -25.93 -1.66 -7.24
C ILE A 349 -25.61 -1.26 -8.68
N LEU A 350 -24.55 -0.51 -8.92
CA LEU A 350 -23.95 -0.30 -10.24
C LEU A 350 -22.44 -0.34 -10.04
N SER A 351 -21.73 -1.09 -10.87
CA SER A 351 -20.29 -1.29 -10.71
C SER A 351 -19.52 -0.72 -11.89
N ASN A 352 -18.67 0.27 -11.62
CA ASN A 352 -17.67 0.86 -12.53
C ASN A 352 -18.22 1.16 -13.93
N TYR A 353 -19.42 1.74 -14.00
CA TYR A 353 -20.04 2.04 -15.28
C TYR A 353 -19.35 3.23 -15.93
N SER A 354 -18.74 3.05 -17.10
CA SER A 354 -18.10 4.14 -17.86
C SER A 354 -19.14 5.21 -18.24
N VAL A 355 -19.02 6.38 -17.61
CA VAL A 355 -19.88 7.56 -17.81
C VAL A 355 -19.20 8.65 -18.62
N MET A 356 -17.88 8.62 -18.73
CA MET A 356 -17.12 9.43 -19.67
C MET A 356 -15.99 8.58 -20.24
N GLU A 357 -15.79 8.65 -21.54
CA GLU A 357 -14.64 8.07 -22.22
C GLU A 357 -14.17 9.03 -23.30
N TYR A 358 -12.87 9.28 -23.35
CA TYR A 358 -12.24 10.08 -24.37
C TYR A 358 -10.99 9.35 -24.84
N GLY A 359 -10.79 9.31 -26.15
CA GLY A 359 -9.56 8.79 -26.70
C GLY A 359 -9.41 9.14 -28.17
N GLY A 360 -8.20 8.92 -28.70
CA GLY A 360 -7.93 9.18 -30.10
C GLY A 360 -6.48 8.92 -30.48
N GLU A 361 -6.17 9.22 -31.73
CA GLU A 361 -4.82 9.21 -32.27
C GLU A 361 -4.50 10.61 -32.79
N TRP A 362 -3.30 11.09 -32.50
CA TRP A 362 -2.80 12.38 -32.91
C TRP A 362 -1.35 12.25 -33.40
N ASP A 363 -1.03 12.89 -34.52
CA ASP A 363 0.34 13.00 -35.02
C ASP A 363 1.22 13.95 -34.18
N THR A 364 0.65 14.57 -33.14
CA THR A 364 1.26 15.58 -32.25
C THR A 364 1.55 16.93 -32.90
N ASP A 365 1.01 17.17 -34.09
CA ASP A 365 1.10 18.44 -34.83
C ASP A 365 -0.30 18.92 -35.23
N CYS A 366 -0.94 18.26 -36.20
CA CYS A 366 -2.30 18.57 -36.63
C CYS A 366 -3.19 17.34 -36.79
N LEU A 367 -2.79 16.37 -37.61
CA LEU A 367 -3.64 15.25 -38.04
C LEU A 367 -4.05 14.39 -36.86
N GLY A 368 -5.35 14.32 -36.60
CA GLY A 368 -5.84 13.54 -35.48
C GLY A 368 -7.32 13.20 -35.56
N GLN A 369 -7.70 12.13 -34.88
CA GLN A 369 -9.07 11.68 -34.77
C GLN A 369 -9.36 11.32 -33.31
N PHE A 370 -10.42 11.90 -32.77
CA PHE A 370 -10.79 11.72 -31.38
C PHE A 370 -12.27 11.40 -31.24
N LEU A 371 -12.58 10.60 -30.23
CA LEU A 371 -13.93 10.23 -29.86
C LEU A 371 -14.14 10.53 -28.37
N ARG A 372 -15.17 11.28 -28.05
CA ARG A 372 -15.61 11.54 -26.68
C ARG A 372 -17.04 11.04 -26.50
N THR A 373 -17.27 10.20 -25.50
CA THR A 373 -18.60 9.74 -25.10
C THR A 373 -18.87 10.21 -23.67
N GLU A 374 -19.96 10.95 -23.47
CA GLU A 374 -20.42 11.42 -22.17
C GLU A 374 -21.82 10.87 -21.90
N LYS A 375 -22.05 10.25 -20.75
CA LYS A 375 -23.31 9.59 -20.40
C LYS A 375 -23.95 10.23 -19.19
N LEU A 376 -25.24 10.54 -19.33
CA LEU A 376 -26.09 11.02 -18.25
C LEU A 376 -27.12 9.95 -17.89
N LEU A 377 -27.08 9.49 -16.64
CA LEU A 377 -28.07 8.56 -16.08
C LEU A 377 -29.26 9.35 -15.51
N ILE A 378 -30.45 9.02 -15.98
CA ILE A 378 -31.70 9.68 -15.59
C ILE A 378 -32.67 8.60 -15.06
N PRO A 379 -33.16 8.69 -13.81
CA PRO A 379 -34.21 7.80 -13.33
C PRO A 379 -35.43 7.83 -14.26
N SER A 380 -35.93 6.65 -14.62
CA SER A 380 -37.15 6.47 -15.39
C SER A 380 -38.35 6.18 -14.49
N ALA A 381 -39.56 6.41 -14.99
CA ALA A 381 -40.78 5.95 -14.32
C ALA A 381 -41.01 4.44 -14.47
N GLU A 382 -40.35 3.80 -15.43
CA GLU A 382 -40.40 2.34 -15.62
C GLU A 382 -39.60 1.62 -14.53
N GLN A 383 -40.03 0.42 -14.17
CA GLN A 383 -39.40 -0.39 -13.14
C GLN A 383 -39.13 -1.81 -13.62
N THR A 384 -37.97 -2.34 -13.23
CA THR A 384 -37.62 -3.75 -13.34
C THR A 384 -37.32 -4.28 -11.94
N ASN A 385 -37.91 -5.43 -11.58
CA ASN A 385 -37.75 -6.02 -10.24
C ASN A 385 -38.08 -5.08 -9.07
N GLY A 386 -38.98 -4.11 -9.28
CA GLY A 386 -39.39 -3.12 -8.26
C GLY A 386 -38.44 -1.95 -8.08
N TRP A 387 -37.44 -1.79 -8.95
CA TRP A 387 -36.48 -0.70 -8.96
C TRP A 387 -36.67 0.14 -10.23
N PHE A 388 -36.57 1.46 -10.12
CA PHE A 388 -36.62 2.36 -11.27
C PHE A 388 -35.47 2.04 -12.23
N ASP A 389 -35.77 1.92 -13.51
CA ASP A 389 -34.74 1.82 -14.55
C ASP A 389 -34.01 3.15 -14.70
N PHE A 390 -32.76 3.13 -15.19
CA PHE A 390 -32.09 4.35 -15.63
C PHE A 390 -32.10 4.46 -17.15
N LEU A 391 -32.59 5.59 -17.66
CA LEU A 391 -32.35 5.99 -19.04
C LEU A 391 -30.95 6.59 -19.12
N VAL A 392 -30.11 6.05 -19.99
CA VAL A 392 -28.75 6.56 -20.21
C VAL A 392 -28.74 7.34 -21.51
N LYS A 393 -28.56 8.65 -21.42
CA LYS A 393 -28.37 9.51 -22.59
C LYS A 393 -26.88 9.69 -22.85
N SER A 394 -26.42 9.18 -23.97
CA SER A 394 -25.03 9.31 -24.42
C SER A 394 -24.94 10.46 -25.42
N LYS A 395 -24.01 11.38 -25.20
CA LYS A 395 -23.54 12.35 -26.19
C LYS A 395 -22.21 11.86 -26.72
N ILE A 396 -22.13 11.68 -28.03
CA ILE A 396 -20.92 11.22 -28.71
C ILE A 396 -20.41 12.39 -29.56
N THR A 397 -19.17 12.81 -29.34
CA THR A 397 -18.51 13.86 -30.10
C THR A 397 -17.30 13.27 -30.80
N GLU A 398 -17.34 13.29 -32.13
CA GLU A 398 -16.21 12.93 -33.00
C GLU A 398 -15.50 14.21 -33.43
N THR A 399 -14.19 14.26 -33.25
CA THR A 399 -13.35 15.39 -33.67
C THR A 399 -12.32 14.88 -34.67
N ILE A 400 -12.27 15.51 -35.84
CA ILE A 400 -11.26 15.23 -36.87
C ILE A 400 -10.47 16.52 -37.09
N ASN A 401 -9.15 16.44 -36.95
CA ASN A 401 -8.22 17.52 -37.24
C ASN A 401 -7.49 17.23 -38.55
N GLU A 402 -7.49 18.19 -39.46
CA GLU A 402 -6.88 18.11 -40.79
C GLU A 402 -6.21 19.44 -41.14
N GLU A 403 -5.13 19.40 -41.92
CA GLU A 403 -4.53 20.60 -42.50
C GLU A 403 -5.33 21.07 -43.71
N ASP A 404 -5.52 22.39 -43.83
CA ASP A 404 -6.08 22.99 -45.04
C ASP A 404 -5.02 23.26 -46.12
N GLU A 405 -5.45 23.79 -47.27
CA GLU A 405 -4.54 24.11 -48.39
C GLU A 405 -3.45 25.13 -48.03
N SER A 406 -3.62 25.88 -46.94
CA SER A 406 -2.67 26.88 -46.44
C SER A 406 -1.72 26.32 -45.36
N GLY A 407 -1.93 25.07 -44.93
CA GLY A 407 -1.21 24.46 -43.80
C GLY A 407 -1.72 24.90 -42.44
N GLU A 408 -2.91 25.53 -42.37
CA GLU A 408 -3.57 25.80 -41.09
C GLU A 408 -4.30 24.55 -40.61
N CYS A 409 -4.15 24.22 -39.33
CA CYS A 409 -4.84 23.08 -38.74
C CYS A 409 -6.30 23.42 -38.43
N LEU A 410 -7.23 22.74 -39.11
CA LEU A 410 -8.66 22.89 -38.94
C LEU A 410 -9.23 21.72 -38.14
N SER A 411 -10.03 22.04 -37.13
CA SER A 411 -10.76 21.04 -36.33
C SER A 411 -12.23 21.01 -36.71
N LYS A 412 -12.76 19.81 -37.00
CA LYS A 412 -14.16 19.58 -37.32
C LYS A 412 -14.78 18.64 -36.31
N GLU A 413 -15.83 19.11 -35.64
CA GLU A 413 -16.60 18.33 -34.68
C GLU A 413 -17.95 17.89 -35.24
N THR A 414 -18.31 16.64 -35.01
CA THR A 414 -19.65 16.09 -35.24
C THR A 414 -20.19 15.54 -33.94
N THR A 415 -21.43 15.86 -33.60
CA THR A 415 -22.09 15.34 -32.38
C THR A 415 -23.30 14.49 -32.74
N SER A 416 -23.41 13.32 -32.10
CA SER A 416 -24.57 12.45 -32.15
C SER A 416 -25.03 12.12 -30.73
N THR A 417 -26.23 11.54 -30.61
CA THR A 417 -26.77 11.12 -29.32
C THR A 417 -27.35 9.73 -29.42
N GLU A 418 -27.10 8.93 -28.40
CA GLU A 418 -27.67 7.59 -28.25
C GLU A 418 -28.41 7.49 -26.94
N THR A 419 -29.32 6.53 -26.85
CA THR A 419 -30.06 6.27 -25.62
C THR A 419 -30.10 4.78 -25.38
N SER A 420 -29.64 4.37 -24.21
CA SER A 420 -29.71 3.01 -23.72
C SER A 420 -30.40 2.99 -22.36
N ARG A 421 -30.52 1.80 -21.78
CA ARG A 421 -31.23 1.58 -20.54
C ARG A 421 -30.46 0.64 -19.64
N LEU A 422 -30.42 1.00 -18.35
CA LEU A 422 -29.95 0.12 -17.29
C LEU A 422 -31.15 -0.43 -16.53
N LYS A 423 -31.25 -1.75 -16.44
CA LYS A 423 -32.30 -2.45 -15.70
C LYS A 423 -31.70 -3.18 -14.50
N PHE A 424 -32.40 -3.15 -13.38
CA PHE A 424 -31.98 -3.87 -12.18
C PHE A 424 -32.28 -5.36 -12.31
N ASN A 425 -31.27 -6.22 -12.33
CA ASN A 425 -31.43 -7.66 -12.55
C ASN A 425 -31.82 -8.44 -11.27
N GLY A 426 -31.96 -7.75 -10.13
CA GLY A 426 -32.17 -8.35 -8.81
C GLY A 426 -30.97 -8.17 -7.87
N GLU A 427 -29.79 -7.87 -8.41
CA GLU A 427 -28.55 -7.65 -7.67
C GLU A 427 -27.90 -6.30 -8.02
N GLU A 428 -27.81 -6.00 -9.32
CA GLU A 428 -27.20 -4.78 -9.85
C GLU A 428 -27.87 -4.33 -11.17
N TYR A 429 -27.58 -3.09 -11.57
CA TYR A 429 -27.96 -2.51 -12.84
C TYR A 429 -27.03 -2.99 -13.95
N LYS A 430 -27.60 -3.52 -15.04
CA LYS A 430 -26.89 -3.91 -16.26
C LYS A 430 -27.56 -3.29 -17.49
N ASN A 431 -26.79 -3.15 -18.57
CA ASN A 431 -27.35 -2.77 -19.87
C ASN A 431 -28.35 -3.84 -20.33
N GLU A 432 -29.42 -3.39 -20.99
CA GLU A 432 -30.36 -4.25 -21.72
C GLU A 432 -29.72 -4.98 -22.90
#